data_AF-A0A239DXH8-F1
#
_entry.id   AF-A0A239DXH8-F1
#
_cell.length_a   1.000
_cell.length_b   1.000
_cell.length_c   1.000
_cell.angle_alpha   90.00
_cell.angle_beta   90.00
_cell.angle_gamma   90.00
#
_symmetry.space_group_name_H-M   'P 1'
#
loop_
_entity.id
_entity.type
_entity.pdbx_description
1 polymer ?
#
loop_
_entity_poly.entity_id
_entity_poly.type
_entity_poly.pdbx_seq_one_letter_code
_entity_poly.pdbx_strand_id
1 'polypeptide(L)'
;MAKDFKKNMPMSGGLSSLIGESNEEPTKRGRPKTSTKEVTKTSQEGTKESETRATFIVNEDLLEKCKAIAYWDRVLIKDVIGTALQEYVEKYEKKAGEIKPVPKK
;
A
#
# COMPACT_ATOMS: atom_id res chain seq x y z
N MET A 1 41.69 -11.45 58.66
CA MET A 1 40.43 -12.22 58.60
C MET A 1 39.74 -11.82 57.32
N ALA A 2 39.62 -12.76 56.38
CA ALA A 2 39.07 -12.56 55.04
C ALA A 2 37.61 -13.02 54.97
N LYS A 3 36.85 -12.42 54.04
CA LYS A 3 35.48 -12.68 53.50
C LYS A 3 34.79 -11.30 53.41
N ASP A 4 34.32 -10.81 52.27
CA ASP A 4 33.37 -11.35 51.29
C ASP A 4 33.71 -10.81 49.87
N PHE A 5 33.84 -11.58 48.78
CA PHE A 5 32.86 -12.36 48.02
C PHE A 5 31.62 -11.59 47.51
N LYS A 6 31.79 -10.72 46.49
CA LYS A 6 30.89 -10.74 45.31
C LYS A 6 31.52 -10.07 44.09
N LYS A 7 31.97 -10.93 43.18
CA LYS A 7 32.20 -10.71 41.75
C LYS A 7 31.04 -9.93 41.12
N ASN A 8 31.32 -8.82 40.44
CA ASN A 8 30.49 -8.24 39.39
C ASN A 8 31.39 -7.49 38.40
N MET A 9 31.91 -8.24 37.43
CA MET A 9 32.51 -7.70 36.21
C MET A 9 31.38 -7.03 35.40
N PRO A 10 31.58 -5.84 34.82
CA PRO A 10 30.61 -5.28 33.89
C PRO A 10 30.69 -6.09 32.59
N MET A 11 29.71 -6.96 32.35
CA MET A 11 29.47 -7.49 31.00
C MET A 11 28.74 -6.41 30.20
N SER A 12 29.41 -5.29 29.95
CA SER A 12 29.02 -4.25 29.00
C SER A 12 29.35 -4.70 27.57
N GLY A 13 28.94 -5.92 27.22
CA GLY A 13 29.34 -6.62 26.00
C GLY A 13 28.14 -6.95 25.12
N GLY A 14 27.45 -5.93 24.61
CA GLY A 14 26.37 -6.15 23.64
C GLY A 14 25.77 -4.84 23.14
N LEU A 15 26.15 -4.44 21.93
CA LEU A 15 25.63 -3.32 21.12
C LEU A 15 25.72 -1.89 21.65
N SER A 16 25.55 -1.63 22.95
CA SER A 16 25.46 -0.25 23.47
C SER A 16 26.77 0.55 23.35
N SER A 17 27.92 -0.13 23.23
CA SER A 17 29.22 0.56 23.10
C SER A 17 29.58 0.91 21.65
N LEU A 18 28.83 0.42 20.65
CA LEU A 18 29.05 0.73 19.22
C LEU A 18 28.13 1.85 18.73
N ILE A 19 27.01 2.07 19.41
CA ILE A 19 26.09 3.17 19.15
C ILE A 19 26.37 4.22 20.22
N GLY A 20 27.09 5.27 19.85
CA GLY A 20 27.43 6.36 20.77
C GLY A 20 26.17 6.90 21.47
N GLU A 21 26.24 7.01 22.79
CA GLU A 21 25.21 7.65 23.62
C GLU A 21 25.09 9.13 23.26
N SER A 22 24.20 9.46 22.33
CA SER A 22 23.63 10.80 22.20
C SER A 22 22.33 10.85 23.00
N ASN A 23 22.35 11.63 24.07
CA ASN A 23 21.24 11.89 24.98
C ASN A 23 20.24 12.85 24.31
N GLU A 24 19.49 12.34 23.33
CA GLU A 24 18.35 13.02 22.70
C GLU A 24 17.18 12.03 22.63
N GLU A 25 16.01 12.45 23.12
CA GLU A 25 14.81 11.62 23.07
C GLU A 25 14.55 11.13 21.64
N PRO A 26 14.21 9.85 21.43
CA PRO A 26 14.00 9.30 20.10
C PRO A 26 12.76 9.94 19.49
N THR A 27 12.95 11.01 18.71
CA THR A 27 11.95 11.42 17.73
C THR A 27 11.61 10.18 16.92
N LYS A 28 10.33 9.82 16.85
CA LYS A 28 9.85 8.67 16.08
C LYS A 28 10.11 8.94 14.60
N ARG A 29 11.36 8.73 14.16
CA ARG A 29 11.82 8.77 12.77
C ARG A 29 11.28 7.53 12.09
N GLY A 30 9.96 7.51 11.86
CA GLY A 30 9.35 6.59 10.93
C GLY A 30 9.94 6.80 9.54
N ARG A 31 9.87 5.76 8.69
CA ARG A 31 10.28 5.85 7.28
C ARG A 31 9.66 7.12 6.66
N PRO A 32 10.45 7.95 5.95
CA PRO A 32 9.93 9.16 5.34
C PRO A 32 8.73 8.84 4.45
N LYS A 33 7.62 9.59 4.62
CA LYS A 33 6.41 9.42 3.80
C LYS A 33 6.79 9.60 2.33
N THR A 34 6.65 8.52 1.56
CA THR A 34 7.10 8.44 0.16
C THR A 34 6.10 9.10 -0.82
N SER A 35 4.94 9.58 -0.35
CA SER A 35 3.91 10.16 -1.23
C SER A 35 3.61 11.61 -0.87
N THR A 36 3.78 12.49 -1.86
CA THR A 36 3.47 13.94 -1.82
C THR A 36 2.07 14.27 -2.34
N LYS A 37 1.25 13.25 -2.66
CA LYS A 37 -0.08 13.43 -3.26
C LYS A 37 -1.06 14.06 -2.26
N GLU A 38 -1.86 15.01 -2.73
CA GLU A 38 -2.99 15.55 -1.98
C GLU A 38 -4.11 14.50 -1.91
N VAL A 39 -4.27 13.87 -0.75
CA VAL A 39 -5.31 12.87 -0.49
C VAL A 39 -6.60 13.60 -0.11
N THR A 40 -7.50 13.76 -1.08
CA THR A 40 -8.79 14.43 -0.85
C THR A 40 -9.83 13.49 -0.22
N LYS A 41 -9.66 12.17 -0.39
CA LYS A 41 -10.57 11.13 0.10
C LYS A 41 -9.79 9.93 0.62
N THR A 42 -10.32 9.26 1.62
CA THR A 42 -9.72 8.05 2.22
C THR A 42 -9.48 6.94 1.19
N SER A 43 -10.34 6.80 0.18
CA SER A 43 -10.18 5.84 -0.93
C SER A 43 -8.94 6.06 -1.80
N GLN A 44 -8.31 7.24 -1.72
CA GLN A 44 -7.09 7.61 -2.46
C GLN A 44 -5.82 7.48 -1.61
N GLU A 45 -5.95 7.21 -0.31
CA GLU A 45 -4.79 7.05 0.56
C GLU A 45 -3.97 5.84 0.10
N GLY A 46 -2.66 6.03 -0.12
CA GLY A 46 -1.76 4.96 -0.57
C GLY A 46 -1.97 4.47 -2.02
N THR A 47 -2.82 5.10 -2.82
CA THR A 47 -2.96 4.79 -4.26
C THR A 47 -2.01 5.66 -5.11
N LYS A 48 -1.70 5.22 -6.34
CA LYS A 48 -0.96 6.07 -7.29
C LYS A 48 -1.79 7.28 -7.70
N GLU A 49 -1.17 8.24 -8.39
CA GLU A 49 -1.90 9.35 -9.01
C GLU A 49 -2.99 8.82 -9.95
N SER A 50 -4.14 9.49 -9.95
CA SER A 50 -5.35 9.12 -10.73
C SER A 50 -5.99 7.77 -10.43
N GLU A 51 -5.49 7.00 -9.46
CA GLU A 51 -6.14 5.78 -8.98
C GLU A 51 -7.04 6.06 -7.77
N THR A 52 -8.20 5.41 -7.73
CA THR A 52 -9.09 5.36 -6.57
C THR A 52 -9.53 3.92 -6.31
N ARG A 53 -9.70 3.55 -5.03
CA ARG A 53 -10.28 2.26 -4.65
C ARG A 53 -11.81 2.31 -4.74
N ALA A 54 -12.39 1.27 -5.34
CA ALA A 54 -13.83 1.04 -5.41
C ALA A 54 -14.11 -0.43 -5.12
N THR A 55 -15.22 -0.70 -4.43
CA THR A 55 -15.68 -2.06 -4.12
C THR A 55 -16.87 -2.38 -5.01
N PHE A 56 -16.80 -3.51 -5.72
CA PHE A 56 -17.86 -4.00 -6.59
C PHE A 56 -18.31 -5.37 -6.11
N ILE A 57 -19.61 -5.64 -6.27
CA ILE A 57 -20.17 -6.98 -6.11
C ILE A 57 -20.20 -7.60 -7.50
N VAL A 58 -19.56 -8.76 -7.66
CA VAL A 58 -19.41 -9.46 -8.95
C VAL A 58 -19.79 -10.94 -8.80
N ASN A 59 -20.07 -11.61 -9.92
CA ASN A 59 -20.30 -13.04 -9.96
C ASN A 59 -19.00 -13.82 -9.62
N GLU A 60 -19.12 -14.88 -8.83
CA GLU A 60 -17.99 -15.67 -8.33
C GLU A 60 -17.19 -16.36 -9.44
N ASP A 61 -17.88 -17.04 -10.37
CA ASP A 61 -17.24 -17.73 -11.49
C ASP A 61 -16.46 -16.78 -12.40
N LEU A 62 -16.99 -15.56 -12.58
CA LEU A 62 -16.32 -14.52 -13.34
C LEU A 62 -15.03 -14.08 -12.64
N LEU A 63 -15.08 -13.86 -11.33
CA LEU A 63 -13.90 -13.48 -10.55
C LEU A 63 -12.81 -14.56 -10.63
N GLU A 64 -13.19 -15.84 -10.57
CA GLU A 64 -12.23 -16.95 -10.66
C GLU A 64 -11.54 -17.01 -12.02
N LYS A 65 -12.29 -16.76 -13.10
CA LYS A 65 -11.72 -16.63 -14.45
C LYS A 65 -10.76 -15.43 -14.55
N CYS A 66 -11.11 -14.28 -13.97
CA CYS A 66 -10.23 -13.12 -13.95
C CYS A 66 -8.92 -13.40 -13.20
N LYS A 67 -8.97 -14.14 -12.08
CA LYS A 67 -7.76 -14.58 -11.36
C LYS A 67 -6.92 -15.53 -12.20
N ALA A 68 -7.55 -16.49 -12.89
CA ALA A 68 -6.85 -17.43 -13.75
C ALA A 68 -6.09 -16.70 -14.88
N ILE A 69 -6.76 -15.77 -15.56
CA ILE A 69 -6.13 -14.93 -16.60
C ILE A 69 -4.93 -14.17 -16.01
N ALA A 70 -5.13 -13.48 -14.90
CA ALA A 70 -4.06 -12.72 -14.25
C ALA A 70 -2.86 -13.60 -13.88
N TYR A 71 -3.11 -14.82 -13.41
CA TYR A 71 -2.08 -15.78 -13.04
C TYR A 71 -1.26 -16.25 -14.24
N TRP A 72 -1.93 -16.68 -15.32
CA TRP A 72 -1.27 -17.22 -16.51
C TRP A 72 -0.51 -16.14 -17.29
N ASP A 73 -1.10 -14.95 -17.41
CA ASP A 73 -0.51 -13.83 -18.17
C ASP A 73 0.49 -13.02 -17.33
N ARG A 74 0.70 -13.38 -16.05
CA ARG A 74 1.61 -12.70 -15.11
C ARG A 74 1.32 -11.20 -14.94
N VAL A 75 0.04 -10.84 -14.95
CA VAL A 75 -0.44 -9.47 -14.76
C VAL A 75 -1.24 -9.33 -13.45
N LEU A 76 -1.48 -8.11 -13.00
CA LEU A 76 -2.32 -7.89 -11.84
C LEU A 76 -3.79 -8.00 -12.23
N ILE A 77 -4.61 -8.57 -11.35
CA ILE A 77 -6.06 -8.67 -11.57
C ILE A 77 -6.72 -7.30 -11.80
N LYS A 78 -6.19 -6.23 -11.17
CA LYS A 78 -6.69 -4.87 -11.36
C LYS A 78 -6.48 -4.38 -12.80
N ASP A 79 -5.42 -4.83 -13.48
CA ASP A 79 -5.11 -4.42 -14.85
C ASP A 79 -6.00 -5.18 -15.84
N VAL A 80 -6.29 -6.46 -15.57
CA VAL A 80 -7.28 -7.25 -16.32
C VAL A 80 -8.66 -6.59 -16.25
N ILE A 81 -9.13 -6.25 -15.04
CA ILE A 81 -10.42 -5.59 -14.84
C ILE A 81 -10.41 -4.19 -15.45
N GLY A 82 -9.34 -3.42 -15.26
CA GLY A 82 -9.19 -2.08 -15.80
C GLY A 82 -9.30 -2.05 -17.33
N THR A 83 -8.61 -2.99 -17.99
CA THR A 83 -8.67 -3.15 -19.46
C THR A 83 -10.07 -3.50 -19.92
N ALA A 84 -10.74 -4.45 -19.26
CA ALA A 84 -12.11 -4.83 -19.60
C ALA A 84 -13.12 -3.68 -19.44
N LEU A 85 -12.97 -2.87 -18.39
CA LEU A 85 -13.81 -1.69 -18.16
C LEU A 85 -13.54 -0.60 -19.20
N GLN A 86 -12.28 -0.34 -19.53
CA GLN A 86 -11.90 0.63 -20.56
C GLN A 86 -12.48 0.24 -21.92
N GLU A 87 -12.31 -1.02 -22.32
CA GLU A 87 -12.89 -1.52 -23.57
C GLU A 87 -14.42 -1.40 -23.60
N TYR A 88 -15.08 -1.65 -22.46
CA TYR A 88 -16.53 -1.49 -22.36
C TYR A 88 -16.95 -0.03 -22.58
N VAL A 89 -16.25 0.91 -21.94
CA VAL A 89 -16.51 2.36 -22.10
C VAL A 89 -16.27 2.78 -23.55
N GLU A 90 -15.14 2.42 -24.16
CA GLU A 90 -14.85 2.76 -25.55
C GLU A 90 -15.89 2.17 -26.53
N LYS A 91 -16.34 0.93 -26.30
CA LYS A 91 -17.40 0.29 -27.09
C LYS A 91 -18.74 1.02 -26.92
N TYR A 92 -19.02 1.55 -25.74
CA TYR A 92 -20.24 2.32 -25.47
C TYR A 92 -20.17 3.70 -26.15
N GLU A 93 -19.05 4.42 -26.01
CA GLU A 93 -18.85 5.74 -26.63
C GLU A 93 -18.96 5.68 -28.15
N LYS A 94 -18.39 4.65 -28.78
CA LYS A 94 -18.52 4.42 -30.23
C LYS A 94 -19.97 4.22 -30.69
N LYS A 95 -20.86 3.72 -29.83
CA LYS A 95 -22.27 3.45 -30.15
C LYS A 95 -23.20 4.61 -29.80
N ALA A 96 -22.99 5.24 -28.64
CA ALA A 96 -23.91 6.21 -28.06
C ALA A 96 -23.40 7.65 -28.08
N GLY A 97 -22.14 7.87 -28.51
CA GLY A 97 -21.48 9.17 -28.42
C GLY A 97 -20.89 9.43 -27.03
N GLU A 98 -20.53 10.69 -26.78
CA GLU A 98 -19.84 11.11 -25.56
C GLU A 98 -20.68 10.86 -24.29
N ILE A 99 -20.06 10.27 -23.26
CA ILE A 99 -20.75 9.96 -22.00
C ILE A 99 -21.02 11.25 -21.22
N LYS A 100 -22.29 11.57 -21.04
CA LYS A 100 -22.71 12.74 -20.26
C LYS A 100 -22.47 12.49 -18.76
N PRO A 101 -21.91 13.46 -18.03
CA PRO A 101 -21.67 13.30 -16.61
C PRO A 101 -22.99 13.19 -15.83
N VAL A 102 -22.96 12.40 -14.76
CA VAL A 102 -24.10 12.29 -13.84
C VAL A 102 -24.36 13.66 -13.20
N PRO A 103 -25.60 14.18 -13.22
CA PRO A 103 -25.93 15.45 -12.57
C PRO A 103 -25.56 15.40 -11.09
N LYS A 104 -24.84 16.42 -10.61
CA LYS A 104 -24.57 16.57 -9.18
C LYS A 104 -25.85 17.05 -8.50
N LYS A 105 -26.28 16.32 -7.48
CA LYS A 105 -27.40 16.69 -6.61
C LYS A 105 -26.94 17.67 -5.53
#